data_AF-C9SLD3-F1
#
_entry.id   AF-C9SLD3-F1
#
_cell.length_a   1.000
_cell.length_b   1.000
_cell.length_c   1.000
_cell.angle_alpha   90.00
_cell.angle_beta   90.00
_cell.angle_gamma   90.00
#
_symmetry.space_group_name_H-M   'P 1'
#
loop_
_entity.id
_entity.type
_entity.pdbx_description
1 polymer ?
#
loop_
_entity_poly.entity_id
_entity_poly.type
_entity_poly.pdbx_seq_one_letter_code
_entity_poly.pdbx_strand_id
1 'polypeptide(L)'
;MAQNLTDAELDRDWQPNGRRPQSTIARSFSQELMDIFRIENSVADMDEKVDQRKQNVQSQAAELEALERRIREMEERMKRGSSSTHQRALSPFTNNNPRPRHNLLFCCRD
;
A
#
# COMPACT_ATOMS: atom_id res chain seq x y z
N MET A 1 51.07 -48.69 -6.81
CA MET A 1 51.14 -47.62 -5.78
C MET A 1 49.71 -47.14 -5.58
N ALA A 2 49.10 -47.40 -4.42
CA ALA A 2 47.76 -46.90 -4.13
C ALA A 2 47.86 -45.38 -3.95
N GLN A 3 47.08 -44.63 -4.74
CA GLN A 3 47.01 -43.18 -4.64
C GLN A 3 46.34 -42.84 -3.31
N ASN A 4 47.11 -42.34 -2.35
CA ASN A 4 46.58 -41.73 -1.12
C ASN A 4 46.00 -40.35 -1.52
N LEU A 5 44.75 -40.36 -1.99
CA LEU A 5 43.99 -39.13 -2.12
C LEU A 5 43.83 -38.51 -0.73
N THR A 6 43.96 -37.19 -0.66
CA THR A 6 43.73 -36.47 0.60
C THR A 6 42.24 -36.51 0.94
N ASP A 7 41.91 -36.46 2.23
CA ASP A 7 40.52 -36.48 2.72
C ASP A 7 39.67 -35.38 2.06
N ALA A 8 40.27 -34.20 1.85
CA ALA A 8 39.64 -33.08 1.17
C ALA A 8 39.36 -33.31 -0.32
N GLU A 9 40.13 -34.17 -1.00
CA GLU A 9 39.86 -34.57 -2.39
C GLU A 9 38.79 -35.66 -2.46
N LEU A 10 38.79 -36.60 -1.50
CA LEU A 10 37.79 -37.65 -1.38
C LEU A 10 36.38 -37.11 -1.09
N ASP A 11 36.28 -35.98 -0.40
CA ASP A 11 35.01 -35.34 -0.06
C ASP A 11 34.39 -34.56 -1.24
N ARG A 12 35.19 -34.06 -2.20
CA ARG A 12 34.65 -33.28 -3.34
C ARG A 12 33.85 -34.10 -4.33
N ASP A 13 34.32 -35.31 -4.61
CA ASP A 13 33.68 -36.24 -5.55
C ASP A 13 32.82 -37.29 -4.82
N TRP A 14 32.48 -37.00 -3.55
CA TRP A 14 31.74 -37.94 -2.74
C TRP A 14 30.33 -38.15 -3.29
N GLN A 15 30.06 -39.40 -3.68
CA GLN A 15 28.72 -39.89 -4.02
C GLN A 15 28.26 -40.89 -2.94
N PRO A 16 26.94 -40.98 -2.66
CA PRO A 16 26.40 -41.95 -1.71
C PRO A 16 26.58 -43.40 -2.19
N ASN A 17 27.75 -43.96 -1.89
CA ASN A 17 28.14 -45.31 -2.28
C ASN A 17 28.06 -46.18 -1.03
N GLY A 18 27.54 -47.41 -1.13
CA GLY A 18 27.34 -48.32 0.01
C GLY A 18 28.58 -48.70 0.84
N ARG A 19 29.74 -48.10 0.56
CA ARG A 19 31.02 -48.28 1.29
C ARG A 19 31.19 -47.32 2.48
N ARG A 20 30.50 -46.17 2.52
CA ARG A 20 30.56 -45.20 3.63
C ARG A 20 29.14 -44.99 4.17
N PRO A 21 28.81 -45.45 5.39
CA PRO A 21 27.46 -45.28 5.94
C PRO A 21 27.17 -43.79 6.12
N GLN A 22 26.04 -43.33 5.57
CA GLN A 22 25.58 -41.96 5.77
C GLN A 22 25.06 -41.82 7.20
N SER A 23 25.63 -40.92 7.99
CA SER A 23 25.15 -40.70 9.35
C SER A 23 23.73 -40.12 9.34
N THR A 24 22.82 -40.70 10.14
CA THR A 24 21.45 -40.21 10.34
C THR A 24 21.43 -38.75 10.81
N ILE A 25 22.41 -38.35 11.64
CA ILE A 25 22.55 -36.97 12.14
C ILE A 25 22.89 -35.99 11.01
N ALA A 26 23.81 -36.33 10.11
CA ALA A 26 24.11 -35.45 8.97
C ALA A 26 22.91 -35.31 8.01
N ARG A 27 22.07 -36.35 7.87
CA ARG A 27 20.80 -36.23 7.14
C ARG A 27 19.87 -35.21 7.78
N SER A 28 19.59 -35.34 9.08
CA SER A 28 18.67 -34.39 9.75
C SER A 28 19.24 -32.98 9.76
N PHE A 29 20.56 -32.83 9.96
CA PHE A 29 21.24 -31.54 9.90
C PHE A 29 21.17 -30.91 8.50
N SER A 30 21.41 -31.69 7.44
CA SER A 30 21.27 -31.18 6.06
C SER A 30 19.85 -30.73 5.73
N GLN A 31 18.83 -31.47 6.22
CA GLN A 31 17.43 -31.10 6.06
C GLN A 31 17.09 -29.81 6.81
N GLU A 32 17.59 -29.64 8.03
CA GLU A 32 17.40 -28.43 8.81
C GLU A 32 18.06 -27.21 8.16
N LEU A 33 19.26 -27.37 7.58
CA LEU A 33 19.88 -26.29 6.82
C LEU A 33 19.11 -25.94 5.54
N MET A 34 18.60 -26.95 4.81
CA MET A 34 17.75 -26.71 3.63
C MET A 34 16.49 -25.91 4.01
N ASP A 35 15.89 -26.19 5.16
CA ASP A 35 14.73 -25.46 5.69
C ASP A 35 15.09 -24.04 6.17
N ILE A 36 16.17 -23.89 6.94
CA ILE A 36 16.67 -22.58 7.43
C ILE A 36 16.99 -21.65 6.26
N PHE A 37 17.70 -22.15 5.26
CA PHE A 37 18.13 -21.34 4.12
C PHE A 37 17.08 -21.23 3.01
N ARG A 38 15.93 -21.92 3.14
CA ARG A 38 14.78 -21.87 2.20
C ARG A 38 15.20 -21.87 0.72
N ILE A 39 16.24 -22.65 0.41
CA ILE A 39 17.09 -22.45 -0.78
C ILE A 39 16.32 -22.63 -2.09
N GLU A 40 15.23 -23.39 -2.09
CA GLU A 40 14.64 -23.83 -3.36
C GLU A 40 13.40 -23.03 -3.81
N ASN A 41 12.74 -22.25 -2.95
CA ASN A 41 11.47 -21.60 -3.32
C ASN A 41 11.23 -20.18 -2.77
N SER A 42 12.02 -19.67 -1.82
CA SER A 42 11.62 -18.44 -1.10
C SER A 42 12.07 -17.12 -1.74
N VAL A 43 13.11 -17.08 -2.57
CA VAL A 43 13.65 -15.78 -3.02
C VAL A 43 12.73 -15.16 -4.09
N ALA A 44 12.32 -15.93 -5.09
CA ALA A 44 11.41 -15.45 -6.13
C ALA A 44 10.05 -15.03 -5.56
N ASP A 45 9.50 -15.83 -4.63
CA ASP A 45 8.25 -15.52 -3.93
C ASP A 45 8.34 -14.25 -3.06
N MET A 46 9.52 -13.97 -2.49
CA MET A 46 9.73 -12.74 -1.70
C MET A 46 9.87 -11.52 -2.60
N ASP A 47 10.54 -11.64 -3.74
CA ASP A 47 10.64 -10.58 -4.74
C ASP A 47 9.25 -10.19 -5.28
N GLU A 48 8.43 -11.17 -5.65
CA GLU A 48 7.05 -10.93 -6.09
C GLU A 48 6.21 -10.22 -5.01
N LYS A 49 6.35 -10.65 -3.74
CA LYS A 49 5.66 -10.00 -2.61
C LYS A 49 6.14 -8.58 -2.37
N VAL A 50 7.43 -8.32 -2.54
CA VAL A 50 7.99 -6.97 -2.41
C VAL A 50 7.46 -6.06 -3.50
N ASP A 51 7.43 -6.52 -4.75
CA ASP A 51 6.90 -5.75 -5.88
C ASP A 51 5.41 -5.46 -5.71
N GLN A 52 4.61 -6.46 -5.30
CA GLN A 52 3.20 -6.27 -5.02
C GLN A 52 2.97 -5.23 -3.90
N ARG A 53 3.75 -5.29 -2.82
CA ARG A 53 3.65 -4.31 -1.72
C ARG A 53 4.05 -2.92 -2.19
N LYS A 54 5.10 -2.80 -3.01
CA LYS A 54 5.56 -1.53 -3.55
C LYS A 54 4.49 -0.86 -4.41
N GLN A 55 3.82 -1.62 -5.28
CA GLN A 55 2.71 -1.11 -6.10
C GLN A 55 1.56 -0.60 -5.23
N ASN A 56 1.16 -1.38 -4.21
CA ASN A 56 0.06 -0.99 -3.30
C ASN A 56 0.40 0.27 -2.48
N VAL A 57 1.65 0.41 -2.03
CA VAL A 57 2.08 1.61 -1.30
C VAL A 57 2.10 2.82 -2.22
N GLN A 58 2.57 2.66 -3.46
CA GLN A 58 2.57 3.74 -4.45
C GLN A 58 1.16 4.22 -4.80
N SER A 59 0.20 3.31 -4.99
CA SER A 59 -1.18 3.69 -5.27
C SER A 59 -1.81 4.45 -4.09
N GLN A 60 -1.63 3.94 -2.87
CA GLN A 60 -2.12 4.61 -1.66
C GLN A 60 -1.48 5.97 -1.45
N ALA A 61 -0.17 6.11 -1.72
CA ALA A 61 0.51 7.40 -1.63
C ALA A 61 -0.06 8.42 -2.62
N ALA A 62 -0.35 8.02 -3.86
CA ALA A 62 -0.96 8.90 -4.86
C ALA A 62 -2.37 9.34 -4.47
N GLU A 63 -3.16 8.44 -3.88
CA GLU A 63 -4.49 8.75 -3.33
C GLU A 63 -4.40 9.74 -2.16
N LEU A 64 -3.49 9.50 -1.22
CA LEU A 64 -3.25 10.40 -0.08
C LEU A 64 -2.80 11.79 -0.54
N GLU A 65 -1.89 11.87 -1.50
CA GLU A 65 -1.43 13.15 -2.06
C GLU A 65 -2.60 13.91 -2.70
N ALA A 66 -3.49 13.23 -3.42
CA ALA A 66 -4.67 13.85 -4.01
C ALA A 66 -5.63 14.41 -2.93
N LEU A 67 -5.81 13.67 -1.84
CA LEU A 67 -6.61 14.12 -0.69
C LEU A 67 -5.97 15.32 0.00
N GLU A 68 -4.67 15.29 0.24
CA GLU A 68 -3.93 16.40 0.86
C GLU A 68 -4.02 17.69 0.03
N ARG A 69 -3.89 17.59 -1.30
CA ARG A 69 -4.06 18.74 -2.20
C ARG A 69 -5.46 19.35 -2.07
N ARG A 70 -6.49 18.49 -2.03
CA ARG A 70 -7.88 18.93 -1.90
C ARG A 70 -8.14 19.61 -0.56
N ILE A 71 -7.60 19.06 0.53
CA ILE A 71 -7.72 19.65 1.87
C ILE A 71 -7.03 21.02 1.91
N ARG A 72 -5.80 21.13 1.38
CA ARG A 72 -5.06 22.39 1.32
C ARG A 72 -5.81 23.47 0.53
N GLU A 73 -6.39 23.12 -0.62
CA GLU A 73 -7.21 24.06 -1.40
C GLU A 73 -8.41 24.57 -0.59
N MET A 74 -9.12 23.68 0.11
CA MET A 74 -10.26 24.06 0.94
C MET A 74 -9.83 24.91 2.14
N GLU A 75 -8.69 24.61 2.78
CA GLU A 75 -8.13 25.40 3.86
C GLU A 75 -7.74 26.81 3.39
N GLU A 76 -7.13 26.95 2.22
CA GLU A 76 -6.83 28.25 1.64
C GLU A 76 -8.09 29.06 1.35
N ARG A 77 -9.11 28.43 0.77
CA ARG A 77 -10.42 29.07 0.53
C ARG A 77 -11.07 29.50 1.84
N MET A 78 -11.00 28.67 2.88
CA MET A 78 -11.53 29.00 4.19
C MET A 78 -10.73 30.12 4.87
N LYS A 79 -9.40 30.17 4.74
CA LYS A 79 -8.56 31.24 5.30
C LYS A 79 -8.78 32.59 4.62
N ARG A 80 -8.98 32.59 3.30
CA ARG A 80 -9.38 33.79 2.53
C ARG A 80 -10.82 34.20 2.84
N GLY A 81 -11.70 33.23 3.06
CA GLY A 81 -13.10 33.44 3.44
C GLY A 81 -13.25 33.97 4.86
N SER A 82 -12.54 33.41 5.85
CA SER A 82 -12.61 33.77 7.27
C SER A 82 -12.06 35.17 7.54
N SER A 83 -11.06 35.61 6.78
CA SER A 83 -10.60 37.00 6.77
C SER A 83 -11.63 37.97 6.13
N SER A 84 -12.49 37.50 5.23
CA SER A 84 -13.59 38.32 4.66
C SER A 84 -14.90 38.26 5.47
N THR A 85 -15.15 37.17 6.21
CA THR A 85 -16.39 36.94 6.96
C THR A 85 -16.44 37.75 8.25
N HIS A 86 -15.30 38.09 8.88
CA HIS A 86 -15.28 39.05 9.98
C HIS A 86 -15.59 40.51 9.57
N GLN A 87 -15.73 40.81 8.27
CA GLN A 87 -16.19 42.13 7.79
C GLN A 87 -17.59 42.12 7.16
N ARG A 88 -18.25 40.96 7.00
CA ARG A 88 -19.59 40.88 6.38
C ARG A 88 -20.63 40.20 7.28
N ALA A 89 -20.53 40.43 8.58
CA ALA A 89 -21.56 40.04 9.56
C ALA A 89 -22.38 41.25 10.03
N LEU A 90 -22.80 42.14 9.12
CA LEU A 90 -23.84 43.14 9.36
C LEU A 90 -24.64 43.37 8.07
N SER A 91 -25.44 42.39 7.66
CA SER A 91 -26.60 42.65 6.82
C SER A 91 -27.66 41.59 7.10
N PRO A 92 -28.84 41.96 7.63
CA PRO A 92 -29.87 41.00 8.01
C PRO A 92 -30.46 40.39 6.75
N PHE A 93 -30.62 39.07 6.79
CA PHE A 93 -31.30 38.26 5.79
C PHE A 93 -32.68 38.83 5.48
N THR A 94 -32.83 39.50 4.32
CA THR A 94 -34.15 39.79 3.78
C THR A 94 -34.60 38.58 2.96
N ASN A 95 -35.44 37.77 3.60
CA ASN A 95 -36.14 36.65 2.99
C ASN A 95 -37.15 37.19 1.97
N ASN A 96 -36.77 37.26 0.69
CA ASN A 96 -37.67 37.64 -0.39
C ASN A 96 -38.14 36.39 -1.12
N ASN A 97 -39.27 35.84 -0.66
CA ASN A 97 -40.07 34.86 -1.37
C ASN A 97 -41.02 35.60 -2.34
N PRO A 98 -40.88 35.47 -3.67
CA PRO A 98 -41.82 36.08 -4.59
C PRO A 98 -43.12 35.25 -4.60
N ARG A 99 -44.17 35.76 -3.94
CA ARG A 99 -45.52 35.22 -4.09
C ARG A 99 -45.97 35.40 -5.54
N PRO A 100 -46.50 34.34 -6.21
CA PRO A 100 -47.16 34.52 -7.50
C PRO A 100 -48.45 35.31 -7.26
N ARG A 101 -48.58 36.48 -7.89
CA ARG A 101 -49.83 37.24 -7.94
C ARG A 101 -50.79 36.48 -8.84
N HIS A 102 -51.68 35.67 -8.26
CA HIS A 102 -52.88 35.25 -8.97
C HIS A 102 -53.70 36.50 -9.28
N ASN A 103 -53.80 36.79 -10.57
CA ASN A 103 -54.60 37.86 -11.12
C ASN A 103 -56.07 37.47 -10.96
N LEU A 104 -56.68 37.79 -9.83
CA LEU A 104 -58.14 37.79 -9.70
C LEU A 104 -58.65 39.06 -10.35
N LEU A 105 -59.13 38.90 -11.57
CA LEU A 105 -60.07 39.81 -12.22
C LEU A 105 -61.24 40.04 -11.25
N PHE A 106 -61.21 41.14 -10.52
CA PHE A 106 -62.39 41.74 -9.92
C PHE A 106 -62.56 43.09 -10.60
N CYS A 107 -63.30 43.08 -11.70
CA CYS A 107 -63.86 44.31 -12.25
C CYS A 107 -64.78 44.93 -11.20
N CYS A 108 -64.53 46.20 -10.91
CA CYS A 108 -65.48 47.15 -10.31
C CYS A 108 -66.88 46.96 -10.95
N ARG A 109 -67.93 46.78 -10.14
CA ARG A 109 -68.86 47.84 -9.72
C ARG A 109 -69.49 48.59 -10.92
N ASP A 110 -70.68 48.15 -11.29
CA ASP A 110 -71.93 48.94 -11.20
C ASP A 110 -73.05 48.01 -10.72
#